data_AF-A0A1U7AEA2-F1
#
_entry.id   AF-A0A1U7AEA2-F1
#
_cell.length_a   1.000
_cell.length_b   1.000
_cell.length_c   1.000
_cell.angle_alpha   90.00
_cell.angle_beta   90.00
_cell.angle_gamma   90.00
#
_symmetry.space_group_name_H-M   'P 1'
#
loop_
_entity.id
_entity.type
_entity.pdbx_description
1 polymer ?
#
loop_
_entity_poly.entity_id
_entity_poly.type
_entity_poly.pdbx_seq_one_letter_code
_entity_poly.pdbx_strand_id
1 'polypeptide(L)'
;MDKRYFTVQEANELIPKLKRELSSLKRVTQAFSEHYKQLEQHKKTLLFRQKTKVDDDILFKKEARMEFMEFEAQTFIRNILTMGVKIVDIE
;
A
#
# COMPACT_ATOMS: atom_id res chain seq x y z
N MET A 1 -13.72 3.25 -21.74
CA MET A 1 -12.27 3.18 -21.55
C MET A 1 -11.63 3.05 -22.91
N ASP A 2 -10.91 4.08 -23.34
CA ASP A 2 -10.22 4.08 -24.63
C ASP A 2 -9.15 2.98 -24.63
N LYS A 3 -9.18 2.08 -25.63
CA LYS A 3 -8.17 1.04 -25.74
C LYS A 3 -6.88 1.69 -26.24
N ARG A 4 -5.92 1.87 -25.34
CA ARG A 4 -4.59 2.35 -25.68
C ARG A 4 -3.83 1.21 -26.37
N TYR A 5 -3.47 1.40 -27.62
CA TYR A 5 -2.64 0.46 -28.37
C TYR A 5 -1.17 0.84 -28.21
N PHE A 6 -0.32 -0.16 -28.03
CA PHE A 6 1.12 0.00 -27.89
C PHE A 6 1.83 -0.76 -29.02
N THR A 7 2.87 -0.15 -29.57
CA THR A 7 3.89 -0.88 -30.33
C THR A 7 4.69 -1.79 -29.39
N VAL A 8 5.38 -2.78 -29.96
CA VAL A 8 6.26 -3.68 -29.18
C VAL A 8 7.35 -2.89 -28.44
N GLN A 9 7.88 -1.84 -29.07
CA GLN A 9 8.91 -1.00 -28.47
C GLN A 9 8.36 -0.21 -27.26
N GLU A 10 7.23 0.46 -27.42
CA GLU A 10 6.58 1.21 -26.33
C GLU A 10 6.22 0.29 -25.16
N ALA A 11 5.73 -0.92 -25.43
CA ALA A 11 5.45 -1.90 -24.39
C ALA A 11 6.73 -2.28 -23.64
N ASN A 12 7.83 -2.55 -24.34
CA ASN A 12 9.11 -2.89 -23.72
C ASN A 12 9.68 -1.74 -22.87
N GLU A 13 9.48 -0.49 -23.28
CA GLU A 13 9.90 0.70 -22.52
C GLU A 13 9.08 0.93 -21.24
N LEU A 14 7.84 0.43 -21.19
CA LEU A 14 6.97 0.51 -20.01
C LEU A 14 7.30 -0.54 -18.96
N ILE A 15 7.80 -1.72 -19.35
CA ILE A 15 8.09 -2.83 -18.44
C ILE A 15 8.97 -2.40 -17.24
N PRO A 16 10.09 -1.67 -17.41
CA PRO A 16 10.92 -1.25 -16.29
C PRO A 16 10.19 -0.32 -15.32
N LYS A 17 9.33 0.57 -15.82
CA LYS A 17 8.54 1.50 -14.98
C LYS A 17 7.51 0.72 -14.17
N LEU A 18 6.80 -0.21 -14.81
CA LEU A 18 5.84 -1.08 -14.15
C LEU A 18 6.47 -1.95 -13.06
N LYS A 19 7.64 -2.53 -13.33
CA LYS A 19 8.38 -3.30 -12.33
C LYS A 19 8.71 -2.47 -11.08
N ARG A 20 9.06 -1.19 -11.25
CA ARG A 20 9.34 -0.28 -10.13
C ARG A 20 8.09 0.00 -9.32
N GLU A 21 7.01 0.43 -9.98
CA GLU A 21 5.74 0.75 -9.29
C GLU A 21 5.19 -0.48 -8.55
N LEU A 22 5.21 -1.67 -9.17
CA LEU A 22 4.76 -2.91 -8.53
C LEU A 22 5.64 -3.30 -7.35
N SER A 23 6.95 -3.11 -7.45
CA SER A 23 7.88 -3.38 -6.35
C SER A 23 7.63 -2.44 -5.18
N SER A 24 7.39 -1.15 -5.45
CA SER A 24 7.06 -0.17 -4.42
C SER A 24 5.72 -0.49 -3.76
N LEU A 25 4.68 -0.80 -4.55
CA LEU A 25 3.37 -1.21 -4.03
C LEU A 25 3.51 -2.45 -3.14
N LYS A 26 4.26 -3.47 -3.57
CA LYS A 26 4.50 -4.69 -2.78
C LYS A 26 5.21 -4.39 -1.45
N ARG A 27 6.15 -3.45 -1.44
CA ARG A 27 6.84 -3.03 -0.21
C ARG A 27 5.87 -2.34 0.76
N VAL A 28 5.03 -1.43 0.27
CA VAL A 28 4.04 -0.74 1.09
C VAL A 28 3.03 -1.72 1.67
N THR A 29 2.52 -2.66 0.86
CA THR A 29 1.54 -3.65 1.35
C THR A 29 2.14 -4.61 2.39
N GLN A 30 3.41 -5.01 2.23
CA GLN A 30 4.13 -5.79 3.23
C GLN A 30 4.30 -5.00 4.54
N ALA A 31 4.76 -3.75 4.46
CA ALA A 31 4.92 -2.90 5.63
C ALA A 31 3.58 -2.63 6.34
N PHE A 32 2.51 -2.40 5.58
CA PHE A 32 1.15 -2.23 6.11
C PHE A 32 0.72 -3.47 6.90
N SER A 33 0.89 -4.68 6.33
CA SER A 33 0.54 -5.92 7.01
C SER A 33 1.29 -6.10 8.33
N GLU A 34 2.58 -5.75 8.35
CA GLU A 34 3.40 -5.80 9.56
C GLU A 34 2.93 -4.79 10.63
N HIS A 35 2.72 -3.54 10.24
CA HIS A 35 2.25 -2.49 11.14
C HIS A 35 0.83 -2.76 11.66
N TYR A 36 -0.03 -3.35 10.83
CA TYR A 36 -1.36 -3.80 11.25
C TYR A 36 -1.26 -4.85 12.36
N LYS A 37 -0.42 -5.88 12.19
CA LYS A 37 -0.19 -6.90 13.22
C LYS A 37 0.33 -6.28 14.52
N GLN A 38 1.28 -5.35 14.43
CA GLN A 38 1.81 -4.64 15.61
C GLN A 38 0.73 -3.80 16.31
N LEU A 39 -0.13 -3.12 15.54
CA LEU A 39 -1.23 -2.32 16.08
C LEU A 39 -2.25 -3.22 16.81
N GLU A 40 -2.63 -4.33 16.20
CA GLU A 40 -3.54 -5.32 16.79
C GLU A 40 -2.98 -5.93 18.07
N GLN A 41 -1.70 -6.28 18.08
CA GLN A 41 -1.01 -6.76 19.29
C GLN A 41 -1.02 -5.70 20.39
N HIS A 42 -0.71 -4.45 20.05
CA HIS A 42 -0.69 -3.35 21.00
C HIS A 42 -2.10 -3.10 21.58
N LYS A 43 -3.13 -3.08 20.75
CA LYS A 43 -4.53 -2.95 21.16
C LYS A 43 -4.93 -4.06 22.14
N LYS A 44 -4.53 -5.31 21.87
CA LYS A 44 -4.75 -6.45 22.78
C LYS A 44 -4.07 -6.26 24.13
N THR A 45 -2.82 -5.82 24.17
CA THR A 45 -2.11 -5.57 25.45
C THR A 45 -2.80 -4.49 26.28
N LEU A 46 -3.38 -3.46 25.63
CA LEU A 46 -4.12 -2.40 26.31
C LEU A 46 -5.46 -2.86 26.91
N LEU A 47 -6.00 -4.02 26.54
CA LEU A 47 -7.23 -4.55 27.15
C LEU A 47 -6.99 -5.05 28.59
N PHE A 48 -5.76 -5.42 28.93
CA PHE A 48 -5.41 -6.03 30.21
C PHE A 48 -4.81 -5.03 31.21
N ARG A 49 -4.74 -3.74 30.87
CA ARG A 49 -4.25 -2.67 31.76
C ARG A 49 -5.07 -1.40 31.61
N GLN A 50 -4.96 -0.50 32.57
CA GLN A 50 -5.57 0.83 32.48
C GLN A 50 -4.91 1.62 31.34
N LYS A 51 -5.72 2.13 30.42
CA LYS A 51 -5.25 2.98 29.32
C LYS A 51 -4.82 4.34 29.85
N THR A 52 -3.66 4.79 29.43
CA THR A 52 -3.16 6.14 29.69
C THR A 52 -3.32 7.02 28.46
N LYS A 53 -3.31 8.35 28.65
CA LYS A 53 -3.30 9.31 27.54
C LYS A 53 -2.13 9.08 26.56
N VAL A 54 -0.99 8.63 27.08
CA VAL A 54 0.19 8.30 26.26
C VAL A 54 -0.08 7.10 25.35
N ASP A 55 -0.86 6.12 25.81
CA ASP A 55 -1.24 4.97 24.98
C ASP A 55 -2.15 5.39 23.81
N ASP A 56 -3.07 6.32 24.05
CA ASP A 56 -3.95 6.87 23.01
C ASP A 56 -3.14 7.65 21.96
N ASP A 57 -2.18 8.48 22.38
CA ASP A 57 -1.29 9.21 21.46
C ASP A 57 -0.44 8.24 20.60
N ILE A 58 0.04 7.14 21.18
CA ILE A 58 0.80 6.10 20.47
C ILE A 58 -0.10 5.36 19.47
N LEU A 59 -1.32 5.01 19.85
CA LEU A 59 -2.29 4.37 18.96
C LEU A 59 -2.62 5.27 17.79
N PHE A 60 -2.97 6.54 18.06
CA PHE A 60 -3.27 7.53 17.04
C PHE A 60 -2.13 7.66 16.04
N LYS A 61 -0.87 7.77 16.50
CA LYS A 61 0.29 7.88 15.61
C LYS A 61 0.47 6.63 14.73
N LYS A 62 0.19 5.44 15.27
CA LYS A 62 0.25 4.18 14.51
C LYS A 62 -0.86 4.11 13.46
N GLU A 63 -2.07 4.53 13.81
CA GLU A 63 -3.22 4.57 12.90
C GLU A 63 -3.01 5.59 11.78
N ALA A 64 -2.60 6.81 12.11
CA ALA A 64 -2.27 7.83 11.11
C ALA A 64 -1.17 7.35 10.14
N ARG A 65 -0.14 6.66 10.65
CA ARG A 65 0.90 6.07 9.78
C ARG A 65 0.31 5.05 8.79
N MET A 66 -0.64 4.24 9.23
CA MET A 66 -1.32 3.26 8.38
C MET A 66 -2.18 3.95 7.31
N GLU A 67 -2.89 5.03 7.65
CA GLU A 67 -3.64 5.83 6.68
C GLU A 67 -2.72 6.42 5.59
N PHE A 68 -1.55 6.94 5.98
CA PHE A 68 -0.56 7.42 5.00
C PHE A 68 -0.07 6.31 4.05
N MET A 69 0.15 5.09 4.57
CA MET A 69 0.52 3.94 3.73
C MET A 69 -0.59 3.57 2.75
N GLU A 70 -1.86 3.69 3.16
CA GLU A 70 -2.98 3.45 2.26
C GLU A 70 -3.00 4.48 1.12
N PHE A 71 -2.82 5.77 1.42
CA PHE A 71 -2.72 6.81 0.39
C PHE A 71 -1.54 6.59 -0.56
N GLU A 72 -0.40 6.12 -0.06
CA GLU A 72 0.77 5.77 -0.86
C GLU A 72 0.47 4.58 -1.80
N ALA A 73 -0.15 3.51 -1.26
CA ALA A 73 -0.55 2.35 -2.05
C ALA A 73 -1.55 2.73 -3.16
N GLN A 74 -2.56 3.54 -2.85
CA GLN A 74 -3.50 4.05 -3.84
C GLN A 74 -2.81 4.89 -4.92
N THR A 75 -1.75 5.62 -4.58
CA THR A 75 -0.96 6.39 -5.54
C THR A 75 -0.22 5.48 -6.52
N PHE A 76 0.44 4.42 -6.03
CA PHE A 76 1.07 3.43 -6.91
C PHE A 76 0.06 2.74 -7.82
N ILE A 77 -1.12 2.38 -7.30
CA ILE A 77 -2.20 1.78 -8.11
C ILE A 77 -2.65 2.74 -9.21
N ARG A 78 -2.89 4.02 -8.88
CA ARG A 78 -3.25 5.03 -9.89
C ARG A 78 -2.17 5.17 -10.95
N ASN A 79 -0.89 5.25 -10.56
CA ASN A 79 0.21 5.34 -11.51
C ASN A 79 0.21 4.15 -12.47
N ILE A 80 0.09 2.92 -11.97
CA ILE A 80 0.01 1.71 -12.78
C ILE A 80 -1.17 1.79 -13.76
N LEU A 81 -2.37 2.17 -13.29
CA LEU A 81 -3.55 2.28 -14.15
C LEU A 81 -3.39 3.34 -15.24
N THR A 82 -2.74 4.48 -14.96
CA THR A 82 -2.49 5.52 -15.97
C THR A 82 -1.54 5.07 -17.09
N MET A 83 -0.71 4.05 -16.84
CA MET A 83 0.15 3.44 -17.87
C MET A 83 -0.62 2.60 -18.88
N GLY A 84 -1.95 2.46 -18.75
CA GLY A 84 -2.80 1.73 -19.70
C GLY A 84 -2.75 0.21 -19.53
N VAL A 85 -2.31 -0.26 -18.37
CA VAL A 85 -2.20 -1.69 -18.06
C VAL A 85 -3.53 -2.20 -17.51
N LYS A 86 -3.87 -3.43 -17.88
CA LYS A 86 -4.95 -4.17 -17.26
C LYS A 86 -4.41 -5.01 -16.11
N ILE A 87 -4.89 -4.76 -14.90
CA ILE A 87 -4.65 -5.63 -13.75
C ILE A 87 -5.60 -6.83 -13.89
N VAL A 88 -5.07 -8.04 -13.86
CA VAL A 88 -5.83 -9.28 -13.92
C VAL A 88 -5.51 -10.06 -12.66
N ASP A 89 -6.54 -10.54 -11.98
CA ASP A 89 -6.36 -11.47 -10.87
C ASP A 89 -5.96 -12.83 -11.44
N ILE A 90 -4.95 -13.46 -10.84
CA ILE A 90 -4.46 -14.77 -11.29
C ILE A 90 -4.90 -15.76 -10.22
N GLU A 91 -5.90 -16.58 -10.54
CA GLU A 91 -6.33 -17.72 -9.69
C GLU A 91 -5.20 -18.75 -9.50
#